data_AF-A0A7Y3CQB9-F1
#
_entry.id   AF-A0A7Y3CQB9-F1
#
_cell.length_a   1.000
_cell.length_b   1.000
_cell.length_c   1.000
_cell.angle_alpha   90.00
_cell.angle_beta   90.00
_cell.angle_gamma   90.00
#
_symmetry.space_group_name_H-M   'P 1'
#
loop_
_entity.id
_entity.type
_entity.pdbx_description
1 polymer ?
#
loop_
_entity_poly.entity_id
_entity_poly.type
_entity_poly.pdbx_seq_one_letter_code
_entity_poly.pdbx_strand_id
1 'polypeptide(L)'
;MEYNGDLGHDELMDATLQWLLEGDPAIRWQAERDLADLPEPIWHRSRMHVSQDGWGRDLLERQDPEGTWADGLYTPKWTSTTYTMMLLRRL
;
A
#
# COMPACT_ATOMS: atom_id res chain seq x y z
N MET A 1 5.03 39.78 -4.64
CA MET A 1 5.10 39.46 -3.21
C MET A 1 4.61 38.04 -3.10
N GLU A 2 5.49 37.08 -3.38
CA GLU A 2 5.16 35.66 -3.29
C GLU A 2 5.11 35.30 -1.82
N TYR A 3 3.90 35.12 -1.30
CA TYR A 3 3.68 34.60 0.04
C TYR A 3 4.01 33.10 -0.04
N ASN A 4 5.28 32.75 0.18
CA ASN A 4 5.68 31.37 0.47
C ASN A 4 5.16 31.06 1.88
N GLY A 5 3.87 30.74 1.97
CA GLY A 5 3.24 30.26 3.19
C GLY A 5 3.81 28.89 3.50
N ASP A 6 4.80 28.86 4.39
CA ASP A 6 5.24 27.64 5.05
C ASP A 6 4.03 27.11 5.82
N LEU A 7 3.45 26.02 5.32
CA LEU A 7 2.29 25.39 5.94
C LEU A 7 2.67 25.03 7.39
N GLY A 8 1.78 25.34 8.33
CA GLY A 8 2.01 24.95 9.72
C GLY A 8 2.20 23.44 9.82
N HIS A 9 3.00 22.97 10.78
CA HIS A 9 3.28 21.55 10.98
C HIS A 9 2.01 20.68 11.00
N ASP A 10 0.94 21.15 11.66
CA ASP A 10 -0.33 20.44 11.73
C ASP A 10 -1.08 20.41 10.39
N GLU A 11 -0.96 21.45 9.58
CA GLU A 11 -1.55 21.54 8.24
C GLU A 11 -0.81 20.64 7.23
N LEU A 12 0.52 20.54 7.36
CA LEU A 12 1.34 19.57 6.62
C LEU A 12 1.00 18.13 7.00
N MET A 13 0.75 17.85 8.28
CA MET A 13 0.32 16.53 8.75
C MET A 13 -1.04 16.16 8.15
N ASP A 14 -2.00 17.08 8.15
CA ASP A 14 -3.32 16.84 7.57
C ASP A 14 -3.26 16.60 6.05
N ALA A 15 -2.51 17.44 5.32
CA ALA A 15 -2.29 17.25 3.89
C ALA A 15 -1.58 15.92 3.56
N THR A 16 -0.61 15.52 4.38
CA THR A 16 0.11 14.24 4.22
C THR A 16 -0.81 13.05 4.48
N LEU A 17 -1.61 13.10 5.55
CA LEU A 17 -2.58 12.05 5.84
C LEU A 17 -3.60 11.93 4.71
N GLN A 18 -4.14 13.05 4.24
CA GLN A 18 -5.08 13.05 3.12
C GLN A 18 -4.48 12.40 1.87
N TRP A 19 -3.23 12.71 1.53
CA TRP A 19 -2.55 12.08 0.40
C TRP A 19 -2.41 10.55 0.56
N LEU A 20 -2.08 10.08 1.77
CA LEU A 20 -2.02 8.63 2.07
C LEU A 20 -3.40 7.97 1.95
N LEU A 21 -4.45 8.65 2.40
CA LEU A 21 -5.82 8.16 2.32
C LEU A 21 -6.35 8.14 0.87
N GLU A 22 -5.86 9.01 -0.01
CA GLU A 22 -6.21 8.99 -1.44
C GLU A 22 -5.41 7.95 -2.23
N GLY A 23 -4.29 7.46 -1.68
CA GLY A 23 -3.36 6.55 -2.32
C GLY A 23 -3.86 5.12 -2.56
N ASP A 24 -2.92 4.25 -2.92
CA ASP A 24 -3.13 2.82 -3.18
C ASP A 24 -3.82 2.12 -1.98
N PRO A 25 -4.73 1.15 -2.20
CA PRO A 25 -5.36 0.41 -1.12
C PRO A 25 -4.37 -0.14 -0.08
N ALA A 26 -3.19 -0.61 -0.52
CA ALA A 26 -2.18 -1.18 0.36
C ALA A 26 -1.57 -0.15 1.34
N ILE A 27 -1.65 1.14 1.02
CA ILE A 27 -1.25 2.23 1.90
C ILE A 27 -2.46 2.73 2.69
N ARG A 28 -3.59 2.95 2.02
CA ARG A 28 -4.81 3.52 2.58
C ARG A 28 -5.26 2.78 3.84
N TRP A 29 -5.38 1.46 3.80
CA TRP A 29 -5.91 0.72 4.96
C TRP A 29 -4.98 0.81 6.18
N GLN A 30 -3.66 0.92 5.97
CA GLN A 30 -2.69 1.10 7.04
C GLN A 30 -2.75 2.51 7.61
N ALA A 31 -2.89 3.52 6.75
CA ALA A 31 -3.08 4.91 7.20
C ALA A 31 -4.40 5.07 7.98
N GLU A 32 -5.49 4.48 7.49
CA GLU A 32 -6.78 4.45 8.18
C GLU A 32 -6.66 3.81 9.58
N ARG A 33 -5.95 2.69 9.71
CA ARG A 33 -5.77 1.97 10.99
C ARG A 33 -4.80 2.67 11.94
N ASP A 34 -3.62 3.03 11.46
CA ASP A 34 -2.49 3.37 12.30
C ASP A 34 -2.29 4.89 12.48
N LEU A 35 -2.81 5.71 11.56
CA LEU A 35 -2.64 7.17 11.59
C LEU A 35 -3.95 7.90 11.88
N ALA A 36 -5.06 7.45 11.28
CA ALA A 36 -6.38 8.05 11.46
C ALA A 36 -7.24 7.37 12.54
N ASP A 37 -6.76 6.26 13.13
CA ASP A 37 -7.43 5.48 14.18
C ASP A 37 -8.90 5.14 13.85
N LEU A 38 -9.16 4.80 12.58
CA LEU A 38 -10.49 4.45 12.12
C LEU A 38 -10.89 3.05 12.58
N PRO A 39 -12.19 2.79 12.81
CA PRO A 39 -12.67 1.49 13.26
C PRO A 39 -12.47 0.40 12.19
N GLU A 40 -12.30 -0.84 12.67
CA GLU A 40 -12.04 -2.03 11.84
C GLU A 40 -12.90 -2.19 10.59
N PRO A 41 -14.24 -1.99 10.63
CA PRO A 41 -15.06 -2.14 9.43
C PRO A 41 -14.68 -1.21 8.27
N ILE A 42 -14.04 -0.07 8.56
CA ILE A 42 -13.60 0.90 7.55
C ILE A 42 -12.31 0.41 6.91
N TRP A 43 -11.23 0.25 7.69
CA TRP A 43 -9.94 -0.15 7.11
C TRP A 43 -9.94 -1.58 6.58
N HIS A 44 -10.77 -2.48 7.13
CA HIS A 44 -10.93 -3.82 6.58
C HIS A 44 -11.50 -3.77 5.15
N ARG A 45 -12.43 -2.83 4.87
CA ARG A 45 -12.96 -2.64 3.51
C ARG A 45 -11.85 -2.22 2.56
N SER A 46 -11.05 -1.22 2.91
CA SER A 46 -9.91 -0.77 2.12
C SER A 46 -8.90 -1.91 1.90
N ARG A 47 -8.63 -2.72 2.92
CA ARG A 47 -7.74 -3.88 2.81
C ARG A 47 -8.26 -4.94 1.83
N MET A 48 -9.56 -5.17 1.75
CA MET A 48 -10.14 -6.10 0.77
C MET A 48 -9.93 -5.65 -0.68
N HIS A 49 -9.71 -4.36 -0.93
CA HIS A 49 -9.40 -3.85 -2.27
C HIS A 49 -7.95 -4.10 -2.70
N VAL A 50 -7.05 -4.44 -1.78
CA VAL A 50 -5.62 -4.67 -2.09
C VAL A 50 -5.43 -5.76 -3.14
N SER A 51 -6.23 -6.83 -3.10
CA SER A 51 -6.15 -7.91 -4.10
C SER A 51 -6.88 -7.58 -5.40
N GLN A 52 -7.67 -6.51 -5.43
CA GLN A 52 -8.59 -6.17 -6.52
C GLN A 52 -8.14 -4.95 -7.32
N ASP A 53 -7.35 -4.07 -6.72
CA ASP A 53 -6.94 -2.80 -7.27
C ASP A 53 -5.45 -2.54 -6.96
N GLY A 54 -4.81 -1.65 -7.74
CA GLY A 54 -3.49 -1.12 -7.38
C GLY A 54 -2.37 -2.16 -7.33
N TRP A 55 -1.39 -1.94 -6.45
CA TRP A 55 -0.15 -2.70 -6.40
C TRP A 55 -0.34 -4.17 -6.01
N GLY A 56 -1.27 -4.48 -5.12
CA GLY A 56 -1.53 -5.86 -4.71
C GLY A 56 -2.11 -6.69 -5.86
N ARG A 57 -3.11 -6.17 -6.57
CA ARG A 57 -3.61 -6.76 -7.82
C ARG A 57 -2.49 -6.95 -8.84
N ASP A 58 -1.70 -5.92 -9.06
CA ASP A 58 -0.59 -5.93 -9.99
C ASP A 58 0.45 -7.04 -9.69
N LEU A 59 0.77 -7.26 -8.42
CA LEU A 59 1.64 -8.36 -8.01
C LEU A 59 0.97 -9.72 -8.27
N LEU A 60 -0.31 -9.87 -7.92
CA LEU A 60 -1.05 -11.11 -8.14
C LEU A 60 -1.20 -11.46 -9.63
N GLU A 61 -1.41 -10.47 -10.49
CA GLU A 61 -1.50 -10.65 -11.96
C GLU A 61 -0.19 -11.10 -12.60
N ARG A 62 0.95 -10.88 -11.92
CA ARG A 62 2.28 -11.32 -12.36
C ARG A 62 2.64 -12.72 -11.88
N GLN A 63 1.76 -13.39 -11.13
CA GLN A 63 1.95 -14.77 -10.72
C GLN A 63 1.90 -15.67 -11.97
N ASP A 64 2.89 -16.54 -12.11
CA ASP A 64 2.89 -17.54 -13.18
C ASP A 64 1.94 -18.73 -12.88
N PRO A 65 1.63 -19.59 -13.86
CA PRO A 65 0.74 -20.74 -13.67
C PRO A 65 1.18 -21.73 -12.58
N GLU A 66 2.48 -21.80 -12.29
CA GLU A 66 3.07 -22.63 -11.25
C GLU A 66 2.89 -22.02 -9.84
N GLY A 67 2.34 -20.81 -9.76
CA GLY A 67 2.09 -20.10 -8.51
C GLY A 67 3.32 -19.34 -8.00
N THR A 68 4.34 -19.17 -8.83
CA THR A 68 5.60 -18.49 -8.51
C THR A 68 5.68 -17.09 -9.11
N TRP A 69 6.79 -16.41 -8.83
CA TRP A 69 7.16 -15.14 -9.45
C TRP A 69 8.62 -15.15 -9.89
N ALA A 70 8.87 -14.51 -11.05
CA ALA A 70 10.20 -14.25 -11.60
C ALA A 70 11.11 -15.49 -11.72
N ASP A 71 10.52 -16.64 -12.10
CA ASP A 71 11.21 -17.91 -12.39
C ASP A 71 12.12 -18.43 -11.27
N GLY A 72 11.83 -18.06 -10.02
CA GLY A 72 12.70 -18.44 -8.92
C GLY A 72 12.09 -18.28 -7.54
N LEU A 73 12.53 -19.16 -6.63
CA LEU A 73 12.03 -19.17 -5.26
C LEU A 73 12.66 -18.07 -4.41
N TYR A 74 13.97 -17.88 -4.50
CA TYR A 74 14.71 -16.91 -3.67
C TYR A 74 15.55 -15.92 -4.48
N THR A 75 16.02 -16.33 -5.66
CA THR A 75 16.72 -15.49 -6.63
C THR A 75 15.88 -15.33 -7.89
N PRO A 76 15.89 -14.17 -8.56
CA PRO A 76 16.60 -12.94 -8.20
C PRO A 76 16.05 -12.28 -6.93
N LYS A 77 16.88 -11.48 -6.24
CA LYS A 77 16.43 -10.77 -5.04
C LYS A 77 15.34 -9.76 -5.39
N TRP A 78 14.48 -9.45 -4.42
CA TRP A 78 13.37 -8.49 -4.48
C TRP A 78 12.15 -8.92 -5.31
N THR A 79 12.34 -9.65 -6.40
CA THR A 79 11.23 -10.05 -7.29
C THR A 79 10.90 -11.54 -7.27
N SER A 80 11.76 -12.38 -6.67
CA SER A 80 11.46 -13.81 -6.54
C SER A 80 10.24 -14.08 -5.68
N THR A 81 9.70 -15.29 -5.83
CA THR A 81 8.54 -15.80 -5.08
C THR A 81 8.59 -15.47 -3.59
N THR A 82 9.74 -15.68 -2.93
CA THR A 82 9.88 -15.40 -1.50
C THR A 82 9.63 -13.94 -1.16
N TYR A 83 10.25 -13.01 -1.90
CA TYR A 83 10.09 -11.58 -1.62
C TYR A 83 8.70 -11.08 -1.99
N THR A 84 8.15 -11.53 -3.11
CA THR A 84 6.79 -11.17 -3.52
C THR A 84 5.76 -11.65 -2.52
N MET A 85 5.86 -12.90 -2.03
CA MET A 85 4.96 -13.41 -0.99
C MET A 85 5.14 -12.68 0.36
N MET A 86 6.37 -12.34 0.73
CA MET A 86 6.63 -11.53 1.92
C MET A 86 6.05 -10.12 1.83
N LEU A 87 6.01 -9.55 0.63
CA LEU A 87 5.39 -8.26 0.35
C LEU A 87 3.87 -8.39 0.40
N LEU A 88 3.27 -9.29 -0.40
CA LEU A 88 1.83 -9.55 -0.44
C LEU A 88 1.24 -9.83 0.94
N ARG A 89 1.97 -10.55 1.81
CA ARG A 89 1.53 -10.82 3.19
C ARG A 89 1.39 -9.55 4.05
N ARG A 90 2.17 -8.50 3.74
CA ARG A 90 2.19 -7.23 4.48
C ARG A 90 1.21 -6.20 3.91
N LEU A 91 0.77 -6.39 2.68
CA LEU A 91 -0.25 -5.54 2.08
C LEU A 91 -1.64 -5.80 2.68
#